data_AF-A0AAN5HYY9-F1
#
_entry.id   AF-A0AAN5HYY9-F1
#
_cell.length_a   1.000
_cell.length_b   1.000
_cell.length_c   1.000
_cell.angle_alpha   90.00
_cell.angle_beta   90.00
_cell.angle_gamma   90.00
#
_symmetry.space_group_name_H-M   'P 1'
#
loop_
_entity.id
_entity.type
_entity.pdbx_description
1 polymer ?
#
loop_
_entity_poly.entity_id
_entity_poly.type
_entity_poly.pdbx_seq_one_letter_code
_entity_poly.pdbx_strand_id
1 'polypeptide(L)'
;MALVGLSCNLCVVVFLRSIPSLNNSFGSLTLSQAIVDSVHQFLLAFYLAPTIYFQPRELYEVSHHFGFATLLAYQICCFSHVCISVNRFIAVSAPLTYSKIFSKSNTRIIIACSWIFAIAILTYELQIVDCWFYLPGTSWIYTFKDNPACNRVKWYGDFALNCTSVVIVAILDVASIARLHCFNVKHKIDAASAQRRSRQIILVYQASLQGILFITELITYFWLSGFASNKWEAYALTTISWVLVNGMDGY
;
A
#
# COMPACT_ATOMS: atom_id res chain seq x y z
N MET A 1 14.04 -11.12 0.79
CA MET A 1 13.40 -9.79 0.86
C MET A 1 12.03 -9.87 1.49
N ALA A 2 11.10 -10.69 0.99
CA ALA A 2 9.74 -10.76 1.55
C ALA A 2 9.69 -11.13 3.04
N LEU A 3 10.56 -12.05 3.50
CA LEU A 3 10.69 -12.35 4.93
C LEU A 3 11.13 -11.14 5.77
N VAL A 4 12.01 -10.28 5.24
CA VAL A 4 12.45 -9.06 5.93
C VAL A 4 11.27 -8.09 6.02
N GLY A 5 10.56 -7.86 4.91
CA GLY A 5 9.35 -7.03 4.90
C GLY A 5 8.26 -7.54 5.85
N LEU A 6 8.07 -8.87 5.91
CA LEU A 6 7.16 -9.50 6.86
C LEU A 6 7.58 -9.24 8.31
N SER A 7 8.86 -9.45 8.64
CA SER A 7 9.39 -9.19 9.98
C SER A 7 9.22 -7.72 10.38
N CYS A 8 9.54 -6.77 9.50
CA CYS A 8 9.38 -5.34 9.74
C CYS A 8 7.92 -4.97 10.04
N ASN A 9 6.99 -5.40 9.18
CA ASN A 9 5.56 -5.11 9.37
C ASN A 9 5.00 -5.74 10.65
N LEU A 10 5.41 -6.96 11.00
CA LEU A 10 5.03 -7.59 12.28
C LEU A 10 5.61 -6.82 13.48
N CYS A 11 6.83 -6.32 13.40
CA CYS A 11 7.40 -5.44 14.42
C CYS A 11 6.57 -4.15 14.60
N VAL A 12 6.12 -3.53 13.50
CA VAL A 12 5.22 -2.36 13.55
C VAL A 12 3.89 -2.71 14.22
N VAL A 13 3.31 -3.87 13.88
CA VAL A 13 2.06 -4.35 14.51
C VAL A 13 2.22 -4.51 16.03
N VAL A 14 3.33 -5.12 16.48
CA VAL A 14 3.62 -5.28 17.92
C VAL A 14 3.82 -3.91 18.56
N PHE A 15 4.66 -3.06 17.97
CA PHE A 15 4.97 -1.72 18.49
C PHE A 15 3.72 -0.84 18.67
N LEU A 16 2.86 -0.78 17.65
CA LEU A 16 1.62 0.01 17.68
C LEU A 16 0.62 -0.48 18.73
N ARG A 17 0.59 -1.79 19.01
CA ARG A 17 -0.25 -2.36 20.07
C ARG A 17 0.32 -2.13 21.46
N SER A 18 1.65 -2.07 21.59
CA SER A 18 2.34 -1.91 22.86
C SER A 18 2.40 -0.46 23.36
N ILE A 19 2.17 0.54 22.50
CA ILE A 19 2.34 1.96 22.86
C ILE A 19 0.98 2.66 23.03
N PRO A 20 0.59 3.02 24.28
CA PRO A 20 -0.70 3.66 24.54
C PRO A 20 -0.89 5.01 23.84
N SER A 21 0.18 5.79 23.63
CA SER A 21 0.11 7.09 22.96
C SER A 21 -0.26 6.99 21.48
N LEU A 22 -0.10 5.81 20.87
CA LEU A 22 -0.48 5.50 19.50
C LEU A 22 -1.87 4.86 19.40
N ASN A 23 -2.59 4.72 20.52
CA ASN A 23 -4.00 4.31 20.55
C ASN A 23 -4.94 5.46 20.14
N ASN A 24 -4.69 5.99 18.95
CA ASN A 24 -5.43 7.07 18.29
C ASN A 24 -5.80 6.62 16.85
N SER A 25 -6.50 7.49 16.11
CA SER A 25 -6.96 7.17 14.75
C SER A 25 -5.82 6.90 13.78
N PHE A 26 -4.75 7.69 13.82
CA PHE A 26 -3.57 7.50 12.99
C PHE A 26 -2.93 6.13 13.24
N GLY A 27 -2.72 5.77 14.51
CA GLY A 27 -2.17 4.47 14.88
C GLY A 27 -3.07 3.30 14.49
N SER A 28 -4.40 3.46 14.54
CA SER A 28 -5.35 2.43 14.10
C SER A 28 -5.31 2.19 12.59
N LEU A 29 -5.20 3.26 11.80
CA LEU A 29 -5.05 3.17 10.34
C LEU A 29 -3.72 2.51 9.96
N THR A 30 -2.62 2.97 10.58
CA THR A 30 -1.28 2.42 10.35
C THR A 30 -1.19 0.94 10.77
N LEU A 31 -1.84 0.57 11.88
CA LEU A 31 -1.91 -0.82 12.32
C LEU A 31 -2.66 -1.70 11.32
N SER A 32 -3.78 -1.20 10.77
CA SER A 32 -4.54 -1.89 9.73
C SER A 32 -3.68 -2.14 8.48
N GLN A 33 -2.97 -1.11 8.03
CA GLN A 33 -2.07 -1.21 6.89
C GLN A 33 -0.94 -2.23 7.13
N ALA A 34 -0.24 -2.15 8.26
CA ALA A 34 0.86 -3.08 8.58
C ALA A 34 0.40 -4.54 8.68
N ILE A 35 -0.83 -4.80 9.13
CA ILE A 35 -1.42 -6.15 9.10
C ILE A 35 -1.58 -6.64 7.67
N VAL A 36 -2.09 -5.79 6.79
CA VAL A 36 -2.33 -6.12 5.37
C VAL A 36 -1.02 -6.30 4.62
N ASP A 37 -0.03 -5.42 4.84
CA ASP A 37 1.31 -5.56 4.28
C ASP A 37 1.99 -6.86 4.77
N SER A 38 1.77 -7.26 6.03
CA SER A 38 2.22 -8.56 6.53
C SER A 38 1.58 -9.72 5.76
N VAL A 39 0.27 -9.66 5.47
CA VAL A 39 -0.40 -10.69 4.65
C VAL A 39 0.19 -10.74 3.24
N HIS A 40 0.39 -9.59 2.62
CA HIS A 40 1.01 -9.50 1.28
C HIS A 40 2.40 -10.14 1.28
N GLN A 41 3.28 -9.76 2.21
CA GLN A 41 4.63 -10.30 2.32
C GLN A 41 4.64 -11.81 2.65
N PHE A 42 3.68 -12.27 3.46
CA PHE A 42 3.51 -13.69 3.75
C PHE A 42 3.16 -14.48 2.48
N LEU A 43 2.21 -14.01 1.66
CA LEU A 43 1.85 -14.65 0.39
C LEU A 43 3.04 -14.72 -0.56
N LEU A 44 3.83 -13.65 -0.67
CA LEU A 44 5.02 -13.65 -1.52
C LEU A 44 6.13 -14.57 -1.00
N ALA A 45 6.35 -14.63 0.32
CA ALA A 45 7.39 -15.44 0.94
C ALA A 45 7.07 -16.94 0.98
N PHE A 46 5.83 -17.30 1.29
CA PHE A 46 5.44 -18.69 1.59
C PHE A 46 4.58 -19.34 0.52
N TYR A 47 4.03 -18.58 -0.42
CA TYR A 47 3.33 -19.14 -1.57
C TYR A 47 4.09 -18.89 -2.88
N LEU A 48 4.34 -17.64 -3.25
CA LEU A 48 4.95 -17.33 -4.55
C LEU A 48 6.38 -17.89 -4.65
N ALA A 49 7.25 -17.57 -3.69
CA ALA A 49 8.66 -17.99 -3.74
C ALA A 49 8.83 -19.53 -3.76
N PRO A 50 8.11 -20.33 -2.94
CA PRO A 50 8.15 -21.78 -3.07
C PRO A 50 7.57 -22.29 -4.40
N THR A 51 6.49 -21.69 -4.90
CA THR A 51 5.86 -22.10 -6.17
C THR A 51 6.81 -21.93 -7.35
N ILE A 52 7.50 -20.78 -7.45
CA ILE A 52 8.46 -20.54 -8.53
C ILE A 52 9.72 -21.42 -8.43
N TYR A 53 10.13 -21.78 -7.20
CA TYR A 53 11.34 -22.57 -6.95
C TYR A 53 11.12 -24.07 -7.17
N PHE A 54 10.09 -24.64 -6.55
CA PHE A 54 9.81 -26.08 -6.64
C PHE A 54 8.98 -26.46 -7.87
N GLN A 55 8.28 -25.48 -8.47
CA GLN A 55 7.42 -25.65 -9.64
C GLN A 55 6.36 -26.77 -9.58
N PRO A 56 5.67 -27.02 -8.43
CA PRO A 56 4.63 -28.04 -8.36
C PRO A 56 3.40 -27.61 -9.15
N ARG A 57 2.87 -28.51 -9.98
CA ARG A 57 1.74 -28.23 -10.88
C ARG A 57 0.49 -27.80 -10.13
N GLU A 58 0.24 -28.42 -8.98
CA GLU A 58 -0.94 -28.20 -8.14
C GLU A 58 -1.01 -26.76 -7.63
N LEU A 59 0.15 -26.16 -7.29
CA LEU A 59 0.19 -24.77 -6.82
C LEU A 59 -0.10 -23.79 -7.96
N TYR A 60 0.35 -24.07 -9.19
CA TYR A 60 0.03 -23.24 -10.35
C TYR A 60 -1.47 -23.27 -10.68
N GLU A 61 -2.14 -24.42 -10.54
CA GLU A 61 -3.59 -24.57 -10.81
C GLU A 61 -4.46 -23.73 -9.87
N VAL A 62 -4.06 -23.59 -8.60
CA VAL A 62 -4.77 -22.76 -7.60
C VAL A 62 -4.27 -21.31 -7.52
N SER A 63 -3.34 -20.92 -8.39
CA SER A 63 -2.64 -19.63 -8.28
C SER A 63 -3.51 -18.40 -8.42
N HIS A 64 -4.66 -18.51 -9.09
CA HIS A 64 -5.61 -17.42 -9.21
C HIS A 64 -6.22 -16.98 -7.87
N HIS A 65 -6.37 -17.90 -6.90
CA HIS A 65 -6.84 -17.56 -5.54
C HIS A 65 -5.78 -16.78 -4.75
N PHE A 66 -4.53 -17.21 -4.84
CA PHE A 66 -3.41 -16.52 -4.18
C PHE A 66 -3.08 -15.19 -4.85
N GLY A 67 -3.22 -15.10 -6.18
CA GLY A 67 -3.14 -13.85 -6.91
C GLY A 67 -4.24 -12.88 -6.48
N PHE A 68 -5.50 -13.33 -6.38
CA PHE A 68 -6.59 -12.52 -5.82
C PHE A 68 -6.26 -11.98 -4.42
N ALA A 69 -5.81 -12.86 -3.50
CA ALA A 69 -5.47 -12.45 -2.14
C ALA A 69 -4.29 -11.46 -2.10
N THR A 70 -3.29 -11.65 -2.97
CA THR A 70 -2.12 -10.76 -3.07
C THR A 70 -2.54 -9.39 -3.58
N LEU A 71 -3.30 -9.33 -4.69
CA LEU A 71 -3.76 -8.06 -5.24
C LEU A 71 -4.75 -7.36 -4.30
N LEU A 72 -5.57 -8.12 -3.56
CA LEU A 72 -6.45 -7.56 -2.53
C LEU A 72 -5.68 -6.90 -1.40
N ALA A 73 -4.61 -7.55 -0.91
CA ALA A 73 -3.77 -6.95 0.12
C ALA A 73 -3.12 -5.65 -0.41
N TYR A 74 -2.60 -5.67 -1.64
CA TYR A 74 -2.05 -4.47 -2.28
C TYR A 74 -3.10 -3.35 -2.40
N GLN A 75 -4.31 -3.64 -2.89
CA GLN A 75 -5.38 -2.66 -3.05
C GLN A 75 -5.83 -2.05 -1.71
N ILE A 76 -5.94 -2.87 -0.66
CA ILE A 76 -6.25 -2.39 0.69
C ILE A 76 -5.13 -1.50 1.22
N CYS A 77 -3.87 -1.83 0.95
CA CYS A 77 -2.72 -0.99 1.31
C CYS A 77 -2.82 0.39 0.64
N CYS A 78 -3.05 0.44 -0.68
CA CYS A 78 -3.24 1.69 -1.42
C CYS A 78 -4.38 2.57 -0.85
N PHE A 79 -5.53 1.98 -0.54
CA PHE A 79 -6.62 2.72 0.11
C PHE A 79 -6.31 3.15 1.54
N SER A 80 -5.51 2.36 2.28
CA SER A 80 -5.05 2.72 3.62
C SER A 80 -4.14 3.95 3.57
N HIS A 81 -3.25 4.04 2.57
CA HIS A 81 -2.43 5.24 2.33
C HIS A 81 -3.27 6.49 2.12
N VAL A 82 -4.29 6.42 1.26
CA VAL A 82 -5.23 7.54 1.07
C VAL A 82 -5.90 7.93 2.39
N CYS A 83 -6.39 6.96 3.16
CA CYS A 83 -7.04 7.22 4.45
C CYS A 83 -6.09 7.87 5.47
N ILE A 84 -4.82 7.45 5.50
CA ILE A 84 -3.79 8.01 6.38
C ILE A 84 -3.46 9.46 5.98
N SER A 85 -3.29 9.75 4.69
CA SER A 85 -3.05 11.11 4.21
C SER A 85 -4.23 12.04 4.48
N VAL A 86 -5.47 11.57 4.30
CA VAL A 86 -6.67 12.33 4.69
C VAL A 86 -6.69 12.61 6.19
N ASN A 87 -6.36 11.61 7.01
CA ASN A 87 -6.27 11.76 8.46
C ASN A 87 -5.26 12.85 8.87
N ARG A 88 -4.04 12.80 8.32
CA ARG A 88 -2.99 13.81 8.53
C ARG A 88 -3.44 15.19 8.10
N PHE A 89 -4.05 15.30 6.92
CA PHE A 89 -4.52 16.57 6.38
C PHE A 89 -5.59 17.23 7.26
N ILE A 90 -6.60 16.46 7.68
CA ILE A 90 -7.68 16.98 8.53
C ILE A 90 -7.15 17.35 9.92
N ALA A 91 -6.21 16.58 10.47
CA ALA A 91 -5.59 16.87 11.77
C ALA A 91 -4.94 18.26 11.80
N VAL A 92 -4.31 18.67 10.70
CA VAL A 92 -3.62 19.97 10.60
C VAL A 92 -4.56 21.07 10.11
N SER A 93 -5.42 20.80 9.12
CA SER A 93 -6.23 21.82 8.44
C SER A 93 -7.52 22.16 9.19
N ALA A 94 -8.08 21.21 9.95
CA ALA A 94 -9.37 21.37 10.63
C ALA A 94 -9.39 20.67 12.00
N PRO A 95 -8.57 21.09 12.98
CA PRO A 95 -8.41 20.41 14.27
C PRO A 95 -9.73 20.33 15.09
N LEU A 96 -10.62 21.32 14.97
CA LEU A 96 -11.91 21.33 15.66
C LEU A 96 -12.89 20.27 15.12
N THR A 97 -12.74 19.91 13.84
CA THR A 97 -13.59 18.91 13.18
C THR A 97 -12.94 17.52 13.21
N TYR A 98 -11.63 17.44 13.42
CA TYR A 98 -10.88 16.19 13.46
C TYR A 98 -11.48 15.16 14.42
N SER A 99 -11.80 15.56 15.65
CA SER A 99 -12.38 14.64 16.65
C SER A 99 -13.78 14.13 16.29
N LYS A 100 -14.51 14.87 15.43
CA LYS A 100 -15.82 14.46 14.91
C LYS A 100 -15.69 13.47 13.75
N ILE A 101 -14.70 13.66 12.87
CA ILE A 101 -14.48 12.79 11.71
C ILE A 101 -13.71 11.53 12.14
N PHE A 102 -12.55 11.70 12.79
CA PHE A 102 -11.66 10.64 13.24
C PHE A 102 -11.78 10.41 14.75
N SER A 103 -12.96 9.96 15.16
CA SER A 103 -13.12 9.29 16.46
C SER A 103 -12.65 7.83 16.36
N LYS A 104 -12.43 7.15 17.49
CA LYS A 104 -12.04 5.72 17.48
C LYS A 104 -13.06 4.85 16.72
N SER A 105 -14.35 5.09 16.94
CA SER A 105 -15.44 4.36 16.27
C SER A 105 -15.48 4.66 14.78
N ASN A 106 -15.43 5.95 14.40
CA ASN A 106 -15.47 6.34 12.98
C ASN A 106 -14.25 5.83 12.22
N THR A 107 -13.07 5.83 12.85
CA THR A 107 -11.85 5.31 12.22
C THR A 107 -11.99 3.82 11.91
N ARG A 108 -12.60 3.03 12.82
CA ARG A 108 -12.88 1.61 12.56
C ARG A 108 -13.88 1.43 11.42
N ILE A 109 -14.90 2.28 11.34
CA ILE A 109 -15.85 2.29 10.22
C ILE A 109 -15.14 2.62 8.91
N ILE A 110 -14.27 3.64 8.88
CA ILE A 110 -13.49 4.02 7.69
C ILE A 110 -12.63 2.85 7.21
N ILE A 111 -11.92 2.17 8.12
CA ILE A 111 -11.13 0.97 7.80
C ILE A 111 -12.02 -0.14 7.23
N ALA A 112 -13.14 -0.45 7.89
CA ALA A 112 -14.05 -1.49 7.41
C ALA A 112 -14.62 -1.15 6.02
N CYS A 113 -15.02 0.10 5.80
CA CYS A 113 -15.51 0.58 4.52
C CYS A 113 -14.44 0.49 3.43
N SER A 114 -13.19 0.86 3.70
CA SER A 114 -12.12 0.76 2.71
C SER A 114 -11.81 -0.68 2.32
N TRP A 115 -11.85 -1.61 3.29
CA TRP A 115 -11.67 -3.04 3.03
C TRP A 115 -12.83 -3.61 2.22
N ILE A 116 -14.08 -3.32 2.61
CA ILE A 116 -15.27 -3.77 1.88
C ILE A 116 -15.25 -3.24 0.45
N PHE A 117 -14.85 -1.98 0.25
CA PHE A 117 -14.75 -1.38 -1.06
C PHE A 117 -13.69 -2.05 -1.94
N ALA A 118 -12.48 -2.33 -1.39
CA ALA A 118 -11.44 -3.07 -2.10
C ALA A 118 -11.90 -4.49 -2.48
N ILE A 119 -12.53 -5.21 -1.54
CA ILE A 119 -13.08 -6.55 -1.78
C ILE A 119 -14.14 -6.49 -2.88
N ALA A 120 -15.05 -5.53 -2.84
CA ALA A 120 -16.13 -5.40 -3.82
C ALA A 120 -15.59 -5.13 -5.23
N ILE A 121 -14.66 -4.17 -5.37
CA ILE A 121 -14.03 -3.85 -6.67
C ILE A 121 -13.31 -5.07 -7.23
N LEU A 122 -12.40 -5.68 -6.45
CA LEU A 122 -11.61 -6.80 -6.97
C LEU A 122 -12.44 -8.06 -7.20
N THR A 123 -13.48 -8.30 -6.40
CA THR A 123 -14.40 -9.41 -6.66
C THR A 123 -15.15 -9.18 -7.98
N TYR A 124 -15.64 -7.97 -8.21
CA TYR A 124 -16.26 -7.63 -9.49
C TYR A 124 -15.30 -7.83 -10.66
N GLU A 125 -14.10 -7.26 -10.58
CA GLU A 125 -13.11 -7.30 -11.66
C GLU A 125 -12.55 -8.71 -11.91
N LEU A 126 -12.14 -9.42 -10.87
CA LEU A 126 -11.42 -10.69 -11.03
C LEU A 126 -12.36 -11.91 -11.09
N GLN A 127 -13.51 -11.87 -10.42
CA GLN A 127 -14.42 -13.03 -10.34
C GLN A 127 -15.64 -12.88 -11.25
N ILE A 128 -16.27 -11.69 -11.31
CA ILE A 128 -17.49 -11.49 -12.10
C ILE A 128 -17.16 -11.22 -13.58
N VAL A 129 -16.15 -10.39 -13.86
CA VAL A 129 -15.67 -10.12 -15.24
C VAL A 129 -14.72 -11.24 -15.73
N ASP A 130 -14.36 -12.20 -14.88
CA ASP A 130 -13.49 -13.34 -15.18
C ASP A 130 -12.06 -12.94 -15.61
N CYS A 131 -11.50 -11.94 -14.93
CA CYS A 131 -10.14 -11.44 -15.16
C CYS A 131 -9.15 -11.93 -14.12
N TRP A 132 -9.02 -13.26 -14.00
CA TRP A 132 -8.11 -13.86 -13.02
C TRP A 132 -6.71 -13.26 -13.07
N PHE A 133 -6.22 -12.94 -11.87
CA PHE A 133 -4.83 -12.62 -11.61
C PHE A 133 -4.14 -13.89 -11.13
N TYR A 134 -3.38 -14.54 -12.00
CA TYR A 134 -2.87 -15.90 -11.79
C TYR A 134 -1.39 -15.99 -12.20
N LEU A 135 -0.73 -17.07 -11.80
CA LEU A 135 0.66 -17.33 -12.12
C LEU A 135 0.71 -18.32 -13.30
N PRO A 136 1.10 -17.91 -14.51
CA PRO A 136 1.18 -18.83 -15.65
C PRO A 136 2.25 -19.90 -15.42
N GLY A 137 2.01 -21.11 -15.97
CA GLY A 137 3.00 -22.19 -15.92
C GLY A 137 4.34 -21.75 -16.50
N THR A 138 5.42 -21.96 -15.73
CA THR A 138 6.79 -21.51 -16.01
C THR A 138 7.05 -20.00 -15.91
N SER A 139 6.04 -19.16 -15.64
CA SER A 139 6.24 -17.74 -15.32
C SER A 139 6.64 -17.58 -13.85
N TRP A 140 7.34 -16.49 -13.55
CA TRP A 140 7.71 -16.09 -12.19
C TRP A 140 6.89 -14.90 -11.68
N ILE A 141 5.98 -14.39 -12.51
CA ILE A 141 5.17 -13.21 -12.23
C ILE A 141 3.69 -13.53 -12.37
N TYR A 142 2.87 -12.95 -11.50
CA TYR A 142 1.43 -12.93 -11.70
C TYR A 142 1.09 -12.08 -12.92
N THR A 143 0.06 -12.49 -13.65
CA THR A 143 -0.50 -11.72 -14.77
C THR A 143 -2.01 -11.81 -14.76
N PHE A 144 -2.64 -10.78 -15.32
CA PHE A 144 -4.04 -10.84 -15.69
C PHE A 144 -4.21 -11.76 -16.91
N LYS A 145 -5.38 -12.42 -16.99
CA LYS A 145 -5.83 -13.15 -18.18
C LYS A 145 -5.75 -12.25 -19.42
N ASP A 146 -5.19 -12.78 -20.51
CA ASP A 146 -4.97 -12.01 -21.73
C ASP A 146 -6.22 -11.99 -22.62
N ASN A 147 -7.04 -10.95 -22.46
CA ASN A 147 -8.15 -10.64 -23.36
C ASN A 147 -8.50 -9.14 -23.29
N PRO A 148 -9.26 -8.61 -24.27
CA PRO A 148 -9.55 -7.17 -24.33
C PRO A 148 -10.29 -6.61 -23.10
N ALA A 149 -11.13 -7.39 -22.44
CA ALA A 149 -11.84 -6.95 -21.23
C ALA A 149 -10.89 -6.86 -20.03
N CYS A 150 -10.04 -7.86 -19.84
CA CYS A 150 -9.07 -7.89 -18.75
C CYS A 150 -7.92 -6.93 -18.95
N ASN A 151 -7.57 -6.60 -20.20
CA ASN A 151 -6.65 -5.50 -20.46
C ASN A 151 -7.24 -4.15 -20.03
N ARG A 152 -8.57 -3.94 -20.20
CA ARG A 152 -9.23 -2.74 -19.64
C ARG A 152 -9.23 -2.74 -18.12
N VAL A 153 -9.48 -3.88 -17.47
CA VAL A 153 -9.37 -4.01 -16.01
C VAL A 153 -7.95 -3.69 -15.54
N LYS A 154 -6.93 -4.27 -16.16
CA LYS A 154 -5.52 -4.00 -15.86
C LYS A 154 -5.18 -2.50 -15.96
N TRP A 155 -5.63 -1.82 -17.02
CA TRP A 155 -5.28 -0.40 -17.22
C TRP A 155 -6.12 0.57 -16.41
N TYR A 156 -7.43 0.33 -16.28
CA TYR A 156 -8.35 1.28 -15.62
C TYR A 156 -8.70 0.88 -14.19
N GLY A 157 -8.95 -0.41 -13.96
CA GLY A 157 -9.29 -0.96 -12.64
C GLY A 157 -8.07 -1.01 -11.70
N ASP A 158 -6.90 -1.33 -12.25
CA ASP A 158 -5.67 -1.47 -11.46
C ASP A 158 -4.73 -0.27 -11.65
N PHE A 159 -4.14 -0.05 -12.83
CA PHE A 159 -3.13 1.00 -13.03
C PHE A 159 -3.65 2.43 -12.75
N ALA A 160 -4.75 2.83 -13.40
CA ALA A 160 -5.27 4.18 -13.26
C ALA A 160 -5.78 4.45 -11.84
N LEU A 161 -6.39 3.45 -11.19
CA LEU A 161 -6.84 3.55 -9.80
C LEU A 161 -5.66 3.79 -8.85
N ASN A 162 -4.62 2.96 -8.93
CA ASN A 162 -3.44 3.09 -8.08
C ASN A 162 -2.67 4.39 -8.35
N CYS A 163 -2.52 4.79 -9.62
CA CYS A 163 -1.93 6.07 -9.99
C CYS A 163 -2.73 7.25 -9.39
N THR A 164 -4.06 7.20 -9.47
CA THR A 164 -4.94 8.22 -8.87
C THR A 164 -4.78 8.27 -7.35
N SER A 165 -4.71 7.11 -6.67
CA SER A 165 -4.48 7.04 -5.22
C SER A 165 -3.15 7.69 -4.84
N VAL A 166 -2.07 7.40 -5.56
CA VAL A 166 -0.73 7.99 -5.32
C VAL A 166 -0.76 9.51 -5.51
N VAL A 167 -1.42 10.01 -6.55
CA VAL A 167 -1.57 11.46 -6.77
C VAL A 167 -2.35 12.12 -5.63
N ILE A 168 -3.45 11.51 -5.17
CA ILE A 168 -4.23 12.01 -4.03
C ILE A 168 -3.38 12.06 -2.76
N VAL A 169 -2.64 10.98 -2.47
CA VAL A 169 -1.72 10.91 -1.32
C VAL A 169 -0.68 12.02 -1.40
N ALA A 170 -0.03 12.19 -2.55
CA ALA A 170 0.98 13.23 -2.74
C ALA A 170 0.42 14.65 -2.51
N ILE A 171 -0.76 14.95 -3.08
CA ILE A 171 -1.41 16.25 -2.89
C ILE A 171 -1.73 16.49 -1.41
N LEU A 172 -2.35 15.51 -0.74
CA LEU A 172 -2.76 15.63 0.66
C LEU A 172 -1.57 15.76 1.61
N ASP A 173 -0.50 14.99 1.39
CA ASP A 173 0.69 15.03 2.23
C ASP A 173 1.44 16.36 2.04
N VAL A 174 1.63 16.82 0.79
CA VAL A 174 2.22 18.15 0.51
C VAL A 174 1.38 19.26 1.15
N ALA A 175 0.05 19.20 1.03
CA ALA A 175 -0.83 20.19 1.64
C ALA A 175 -0.78 20.16 3.18
N SER A 176 -0.69 18.97 3.78
CA SER A 176 -0.54 18.78 5.24
C SER A 176 0.76 19.41 5.74
N ILE A 177 1.87 19.15 5.04
CA ILE A 177 3.20 19.69 5.33
C ILE A 177 3.19 21.21 5.20
N ALA A 178 2.67 21.75 4.09
CA ALA A 178 2.62 23.19 3.83
C ALA A 178 1.79 23.93 4.89
N ARG A 179 0.61 23.39 5.24
CA ARG A 179 -0.24 23.94 6.30
C ARG A 179 0.45 23.92 7.66
N LEU A 180 1.09 22.80 8.01
CA LEU A 180 1.84 22.68 9.25
C LEU A 180 2.99 23.69 9.31
N HIS A 181 3.72 23.89 8.21
CA HIS A 181 4.77 24.90 8.13
C HIS A 181 4.22 26.31 8.33
N CYS A 182 3.17 26.70 7.61
CA CYS A 182 2.53 28.00 7.74
C CYS A 182 2.01 28.27 9.16
N PHE A 183 1.42 27.27 9.83
CA PHE A 183 0.97 27.38 11.22
C PHE A 183 2.15 27.67 12.16
N ASN A 184 3.27 26.97 11.99
CA ASN A 184 4.44 27.15 12.85
C ASN A 184 5.20 28.46 12.57
N VAL A 185 5.27 28.94 11.33
CA VAL A 185 5.89 30.25 11.02
C VAL A 185 5.11 31.41 11.66
N LYS A 186 3.78 31.31 11.74
CA LYS A 186 2.93 32.33 12.38
C LYS A 186 3.06 32.34 13.91
N HIS A 187 3.45 31.22 14.53
CA HIS A 187 3.63 31.09 15.97
C HIS A 187 5.14 31.03 16.31
N LYS A 188 5.79 32.18 16.51
CA LYS A 188 7.21 32.33 16.91
C LYS A 188 7.53 31.65 18.27
N ILE A 189 8.12 30.45 18.35
CA ILE A 189 8.45 29.87 19.69
C ILE A 189 9.66 28.88 19.71
N ASP A 190 10.65 29.18 20.57
CA ASP A 190 11.60 28.39 21.41
C ASP A 190 12.16 27.01 20.99
N ALA A 191 13.08 26.44 21.79
CA ALA A 191 13.76 25.15 21.57
C ALA A 191 12.83 23.95 21.25
N ALA A 192 11.57 24.01 21.69
CA ALA A 192 10.53 23.06 21.28
C ALA A 192 10.28 23.05 19.76
N SER A 193 10.52 24.16 19.05
CA SER A 193 10.45 24.25 17.59
C SER A 193 11.58 23.49 16.89
N ALA A 194 12.77 23.38 17.48
CA ALA A 194 13.87 22.63 16.87
C ALA A 194 13.49 21.13 16.79
N GLN A 195 12.99 20.55 17.88
CA GLN A 195 12.53 19.17 17.91
C GLN A 195 11.28 18.95 17.03
N ARG A 196 10.39 19.96 16.94
CA ARG A 196 9.21 19.93 16.05
C ARG A 196 9.61 19.99 14.57
N ARG A 197 10.63 20.78 14.22
CA ARG A 197 11.21 20.89 12.87
C ARG A 197 11.91 19.60 12.44
N SER A 198 12.65 18.94 13.33
CA SER A 198 13.25 17.63 13.03
C SER A 198 12.20 16.57 12.71
N ARG A 199 11.10 16.51 13.49
CA ARG A 199 9.97 15.61 13.20
C ARG A 199 9.29 15.93 11.86
N GLN A 200 9.18 17.20 11.48
CA GLN A 200 8.63 17.60 10.18
C GLN A 200 9.48 17.09 9.02
N ILE A 201 10.80 17.27 9.08
CA ILE A 201 11.72 16.82 8.03
C ILE A 201 11.63 15.30 7.87
N ILE A 202 11.55 14.56 8.98
CA ILE A 202 11.40 13.10 8.96
C ILE A 202 10.09 12.69 8.27
N LEU A 203 8.96 13.33 8.61
CA LEU A 203 7.67 13.03 7.99
C LEU A 203 7.64 13.37 6.50
N VAL A 204 8.26 14.48 6.09
CA VAL A 204 8.39 14.86 4.67
C VAL A 204 9.22 13.83 3.92
N TYR A 205 10.35 13.41 4.50
CA TYR A 205 11.22 12.42 3.90
C TYR A 205 10.52 11.07 3.76
N GLN A 206 9.80 10.63 4.80
CA GLN A 206 9.01 9.40 4.78
C GLN A 206 7.96 9.44 3.66
N ALA A 207 7.12 10.49 3.61
CA ALA A 207 6.07 10.62 2.59
C ALA A 207 6.64 10.72 1.17
N SER A 208 7.74 11.45 0.99
CA SER A 208 8.38 11.61 -0.32
C SER A 208 9.01 10.30 -0.79
N LEU A 209 9.72 9.59 0.09
CA LEU A 209 10.32 8.30 -0.24
C LEU A 209 9.25 7.27 -0.59
N GLN A 210 8.21 7.17 0.23
CA GLN A 210 7.09 6.27 0.00
C GLN A 210 6.41 6.54 -1.35
N GLY A 211 6.13 7.81 -1.68
CA GLY A 211 5.55 8.19 -2.96
C GLY A 211 6.45 7.86 -4.16
N ILE A 212 7.76 8.13 -4.06
CA ILE A 212 8.73 7.78 -5.12
C ILE A 212 8.75 6.27 -5.37
N LEU A 213 8.71 5.48 -4.31
CA LEU A 213 8.75 4.02 -4.41
C LEU A 213 7.49 3.45 -5.07
N PHE A 214 6.30 3.94 -4.70
CA PHE A 214 5.05 3.57 -5.36
C PHE A 214 5.04 3.96 -6.84
N ILE A 215 5.47 5.18 -7.19
CA ILE A 215 5.54 5.61 -8.59
C ILE A 215 6.53 4.74 -9.38
N THR A 216 7.70 4.47 -8.79
CA THR A 216 8.72 3.62 -9.40
C THR A 216 8.17 2.22 -9.66
N GLU A 217 7.46 1.65 -8.69
CA GLU A 217 6.82 0.34 -8.80
C GLU A 217 5.76 0.30 -9.92
N LEU A 218 4.87 1.28 -9.99
CA LEU A 218 3.88 1.36 -11.07
C LEU A 218 4.53 1.49 -12.45
N ILE A 219 5.61 2.27 -12.58
CA ILE A 219 6.35 2.40 -13.83
C ILE A 219 7.04 1.08 -14.17
N THR A 220 7.72 0.44 -13.20
CA THR A 220 8.41 -0.82 -13.45
C THR A 220 7.44 -1.93 -13.83
N TYR A 221 6.29 -2.00 -13.15
CA TYR A 221 5.30 -3.05 -13.34
C TYR A 221 4.52 -2.90 -14.64
N PHE A 222 3.99 -1.71 -14.97
CA PHE A 222 3.09 -1.56 -16.11
C PHE A 222 3.79 -1.23 -17.42
N TRP A 223 4.94 -0.54 -17.35
CA TRP A 223 5.68 -0.11 -18.54
C TRP A 223 6.91 -0.98 -18.78
N LEU A 224 7.83 -1.02 -17.81
CA LEU A 224 9.13 -1.67 -18.04
C LEU A 224 9.02 -3.19 -18.13
N SER A 225 8.10 -3.82 -17.39
CA SER A 225 7.93 -5.28 -17.41
C SER A 225 7.59 -5.81 -18.81
N GLY A 226 6.91 -5.02 -19.64
CA GLY A 226 6.58 -5.38 -21.03
C GLY A 226 7.80 -5.45 -21.96
N PHE A 227 8.91 -4.82 -21.58
CA PHE A 227 10.18 -4.88 -22.30
C PHE A 227 11.16 -5.92 -21.74
N ALA A 228 10.76 -6.66 -20.69
CA ALA A 228 11.63 -7.63 -20.06
C ALA A 228 12.01 -8.75 -21.03
N SER A 229 13.31 -8.97 -21.20
CA SER A 229 13.86 -9.97 -22.13
C SER A 229 13.84 -11.38 -21.56
N ASN A 230 13.77 -11.50 -20.23
CA ASN A 230 13.78 -12.79 -19.55
C ASN A 230 12.97 -12.76 -18.23
N LYS A 231 12.74 -13.95 -17.66
CA LYS A 231 11.92 -14.14 -16.45
C LYS A 231 12.52 -13.46 -15.22
N TRP A 232 13.84 -13.33 -15.12
CA TRP A 232 14.51 -12.65 -14.02
C TRP A 232 14.26 -11.15 -14.04
N GLU A 233 14.35 -10.54 -15.22
CA GLU A 233 14.07 -9.12 -15.42
C GLU A 233 12.59 -8.82 -15.13
N ALA A 234 11.68 -9.63 -15.65
CA ALA A 234 10.25 -9.49 -15.35
C ALA A 234 9.96 -9.63 -13.85
N TYR A 235 10.59 -10.61 -13.18
CA TYR A 235 10.46 -10.81 -11.74
C TYR A 235 11.00 -9.63 -10.93
N ALA A 236 12.13 -9.06 -11.36
CA ALA A 236 12.72 -7.89 -10.72
C ALA A 236 11.85 -6.64 -10.85
N LEU A 237 11.33 -6.39 -12.05
CA LEU A 237 10.52 -5.19 -12.34
C LEU A 237 9.10 -5.24 -11.73
N THR A 238 8.63 -6.43 -11.33
CA THR A 238 7.28 -6.61 -10.81
C THR A 238 7.30 -7.05 -9.34
N THR A 239 7.66 -8.30 -9.08
CA THR A 239 7.55 -8.93 -7.76
C THR A 239 8.53 -8.32 -6.76
N ILE A 240 9.78 -8.07 -7.16
CA ILE A 240 10.75 -7.43 -6.27
C ILE A 240 10.30 -6.00 -5.93
N SER A 241 9.81 -5.23 -6.92
CA SER A 241 9.24 -3.90 -6.68
C SER A 241 8.09 -3.94 -5.66
N TRP A 242 7.14 -4.87 -5.79
CA TRP A 242 6.06 -5.09 -4.82
C TRP A 242 6.56 -5.43 -3.42
N VAL A 243 7.52 -6.37 -3.32
CA VAL A 243 8.12 -6.74 -2.02
C VAL A 243 8.77 -5.53 -1.37
N LEU A 244 9.47 -4.70 -2.15
CA LEU A 244 10.17 -3.52 -1.66
C LEU A 244 9.20 -2.45 -1.16
N VAL A 245 8.17 -2.10 -1.93
CA VAL A 245 7.18 -1.07 -1.55
C VAL A 245 6.47 -1.46 -0.25
N ASN A 246 5.79 -2.60 -0.21
CA ASN A 246 5.07 -3.05 0.99
C ASN A 246 6.02 -3.43 2.15
N GLY A 247 7.29 -3.70 1.87
CA GLY A 247 8.29 -3.97 2.90
C GLY A 247 8.79 -2.70 3.58
N MET A 248 8.95 -1.62 2.82
CA MET A 248 9.40 -0.31 3.32
C MET A 248 8.31 0.46 4.05
N ASP A 249 7.04 0.17 3.81
CA ASP A 249 5.94 0.71 4.62
C ASP A 249 6.08 0.37 6.13
N GLY A 250 6.82 -0.69 6.45
CA GLY A 250 7.18 -1.07 7.82
C GLY A 250 8.43 -0.39 8.40
N TYR A 251 9.06 0.55 7.68
CA TYR A 251 10.30 1.25 8.07
C TYR A 251 10.06 2.75 8.26
#